data_AF-A0A7J5W4C3-F1
#
_entry.id   AF-A0A7J5W4C3-F1
#
_cell.length_a   1.000
_cell.length_b   1.000
_cell.length_c   1.000
_cell.angle_alpha   90.00
_cell.angle_beta   90.00
_cell.angle_gamma   90.00
#
_symmetry.space_group_name_H-M   'P 1'
#
loop_
_entity.id
_entity.type
_entity.pdbx_description
1 polymer ?
#
loop_
_entity_poly.entity_id
_entity_poly.type
_entity_poly.pdbx_seq_one_letter_code
_entity_poly.pdbx_strand_id
1 'polypeptide(L)'
;MWKNDNFFIGLLATLLVTLGASALVIFGGPWIYRLFSQYQPENKLLLIAFAPGILLMRWYMRKLKFTKAGGGALVIVFLFVILYFVFIDGKPFSIYFY
;
A
#
# COMPACT_ATOMS: atom_id res chain seq x y z
N MET A 1 5.70 28.81 -0.30
CA MET A 1 5.23 27.49 -0.77
C MET A 1 6.45 26.62 -0.99
N TRP A 2 6.62 25.55 -0.21
CA TRP A 2 7.71 24.60 -0.48
C TRP A 2 7.42 23.97 -1.85
N LYS A 3 8.38 24.00 -2.78
CA LYS A 3 8.24 23.58 -4.19
C LYS A 3 7.73 22.13 -4.33
N ASN A 4 7.80 21.36 -3.25
CA ASN A 4 7.46 19.95 -3.15
C ASN A 4 6.03 19.68 -2.63
N ASP A 5 5.28 20.68 -2.16
CA ASP A 5 3.88 20.51 -1.75
C ASP A 5 2.94 20.52 -2.97
N ASN A 6 3.02 19.44 -3.74
CA ASN A 6 2.21 19.23 -4.92
C ASN A 6 1.40 17.95 -4.77
N PHE A 7 0.11 18.05 -5.09
CA PHE A 7 -0.82 16.92 -5.09
C PHE A 7 -0.31 15.73 -5.91
N PHE A 8 0.18 16.00 -7.12
CA PHE A 8 0.67 14.95 -8.03
C PHE A 8 1.94 14.26 -7.50
N ILE A 9 2.80 14.99 -6.80
CA ILE A 9 4.00 14.39 -6.19
C ILE A 9 3.59 13.42 -5.08
N GLY A 10 2.67 13.84 -4.21
CA GLY A 10 2.15 12.96 -3.15
C GLY A 10 1.42 11.74 -3.70
N LEU A 11 0.63 11.92 -4.76
CA LEU A 11 -0.05 10.84 -5.48
C LEU A 11 0.97 9.84 -6.05
N LEU A 12 1.93 10.31 -6.84
CA LEU A 12 2.92 9.44 -7.50
C LEU A 12 3.82 8.74 -6.49
N ALA A 13 4.31 9.45 -5.48
CA ALA A 13 5.16 8.87 -4.45
C ALA A 13 4.44 7.76 -3.68
N THR A 14 3.18 7.99 -3.30
CA THR A 14 2.37 7.00 -2.60
C THR A 14 2.05 5.81 -3.49
N LEU A 15 1.73 6.05 -4.77
CA LEU A 15 1.49 4.99 -5.74
C LEU A 15 2.73 4.08 -5.88
N LEU A 16 3.91 4.66 -6.08
CA LEU A 16 5.15 3.90 -6.23
C LEU A 16 5.50 3.12 -4.97
N VAL A 17 5.36 3.73 -3.80
CA VAL A 17 5.64 3.07 -2.51
C VAL A 17 4.66 1.93 -2.26
N THR A 18 3.37 2.13 -2.51
CA THR A 18 2.35 1.10 -2.34
C THR A 18 2.52 -0.04 -3.35
N LEU A 19 2.84 0.24 -4.61
CA LEU A 19 3.12 -0.79 -5.61
C LEU A 19 4.39 -1.57 -5.26
N GLY A 20 5.46 -0.89 -4.85
CA GLY A 20 6.70 -1.53 -4.41
C GLY A 20 6.48 -2.43 -3.20
N ALA A 21 5.73 -1.95 -2.20
CA ALA A 21 5.36 -2.74 -1.03
C ALA A 21 4.48 -3.94 -1.41
N SER A 22 3.52 -3.78 -2.33
CA SER A 22 2.67 -4.87 -2.81
C SER A 22 3.50 -5.93 -3.53
N ALA A 23 4.45 -5.53 -4.38
CA ALA A 23 5.36 -6.47 -5.02
C ALA A 23 6.19 -7.25 -3.98
N LEU A 24 6.73 -6.56 -2.97
CA LEU A 24 7.46 -7.22 -1.88
C LEU A 24 6.59 -8.20 -1.10
N VAL A 25 5.33 -7.87 -0.83
CA VAL A 25 4.40 -8.78 -0.16
C VAL A 25 4.04 -9.97 -1.05
N ILE A 26 3.78 -9.76 -2.34
CA ILE A 26 3.40 -10.85 -3.26
C ILE A 26 4.56 -11.82 -3.48
N PHE A 27 5.77 -11.32 -3.71
CA PHE A 27 6.94 -12.17 -3.99
C PHE A 27 7.64 -12.67 -2.72
N GLY A 28 7.74 -11.84 -1.68
CA GLY A 28 8.40 -12.19 -0.42
C GLY A 28 7.48 -12.82 0.61
N GLY A 29 6.18 -12.56 0.54
CA GLY A 29 5.17 -13.05 1.48
C GLY A 29 5.15 -14.57 1.61
N PRO A 30 5.12 -15.36 0.52
CA PRO A 30 5.13 -16.82 0.61
C PRO A 30 6.38 -17.37 1.30
N TRP A 31 7.55 -16.80 1.01
CA TRP A 31 8.81 -17.24 1.60
C TRP A 31 8.85 -16.96 3.11
N ILE A 32 8.46 -15.75 3.52
CA ILE A 32 8.39 -15.37 4.93
C ILE A 32 7.31 -16.16 5.66
N TYR A 33 6.13 -16.34 5.06
CA TYR A 33 4.99 -17.02 5.70
C TYR A 33 5.30 -18.50 5.99
N ARG A 34 6.03 -19.18 5.11
CA ARG A 34 6.49 -20.57 5.31
C ARG A 34 7.40 -20.76 6.52
N LEU A 35 8.07 -19.70 7.00
CA LEU A 35 8.87 -19.77 8.23
C LEU A 35 8.01 -19.88 9.49
N PHE A 36 6.75 -19.45 9.43
CA PHE A 36 5.85 -19.37 10.59
C PHE A 36 4.62 -20.27 10.48
N SER A 37 4.27 -20.74 9.28
CA SER A 37 3.07 -21.53 9.03
C SER A 37 3.26 -22.53 7.89
N GLN A 38 2.65 -23.70 8.03
CA GLN A 38 2.56 -24.71 6.97
C GLN A 38 1.39 -24.46 6.00
N TYR A 39 0.49 -23.54 6.38
CA TYR A 39 -0.66 -23.18 5.55
C TYR A 39 -0.29 -22.15 4.48
N GLN A 40 -1.16 -21.98 3.49
CA GLN A 40 -0.96 -20.99 2.45
C GLN A 40 -1.18 -19.56 2.99
N PRO A 41 -0.41 -18.57 2.48
CA PRO A 41 -0.62 -17.17 2.82
C PRO A 41 -1.98 -16.70 2.30
N GLU A 42 -2.75 -16.05 3.18
CA GLU A 42 -4.05 -15.49 2.81
C GLU A 42 -3.89 -14.12 2.12
N ASN A 43 -4.80 -13.80 1.19
CA ASN A 43 -4.79 -12.53 0.46
C ASN A 43 -4.83 -11.30 1.39
N LYS A 44 -5.38 -11.44 2.62
CA LYS A 44 -5.40 -10.38 3.64
C LYS A 44 -4.03 -9.83 4.01
N LEU A 45 -2.96 -10.60 3.80
CA LEU A 45 -1.59 -10.12 4.01
C LEU A 45 -1.22 -8.98 3.05
N LEU A 46 -1.88 -8.84 1.89
CA LEU A 46 -1.67 -7.71 0.98
C LEU A 46 -2.02 -6.37 1.63
N LEU A 47 -2.92 -6.34 2.61
CA LEU A 47 -3.26 -5.13 3.35
C LEU A 47 -2.05 -4.49 4.03
N ILE A 48 -1.03 -5.29 4.36
CA ILE A 48 0.22 -4.81 4.96
C ILE A 48 0.98 -3.90 3.98
N ALA A 49 0.85 -4.14 2.66
CA ALA A 49 1.47 -3.31 1.64
C ALA A 49 0.92 -1.87 1.62
N PHE A 50 -0.23 -1.61 2.24
CA PHE A 50 -0.80 -0.27 2.33
C PHE A 50 -0.21 0.55 3.50
N ALA A 51 0.42 -0.11 4.48
CA ALA A 51 0.97 0.56 5.65
C ALA A 51 2.05 1.61 5.29
N PRO A 52 3.01 1.34 4.40
CA PRO A 52 3.97 2.35 3.96
C PRO A 52 3.30 3.59 3.34
N GLY A 53 2.24 3.41 2.54
CA GLY A 53 1.48 4.51 1.94
C GLY A 53 0.76 5.36 2.99
N ILE A 54 0.13 4.72 3.99
CA ILE A 54 -0.51 5.40 5.13
C ILE A 54 0.52 6.18 5.95
N LEU A 55 1.69 5.59 6.21
CA LEU A 55 2.78 6.25 6.93
C LEU A 55 3.31 7.46 6.16
N LEU A 56 3.47 7.34 4.84
CA LEU A 56 3.89 8.43 3.98
C LEU A 56 2.88 9.59 4.01
N MET A 57 1.58 9.29 3.87
CA MET A 57 0.50 10.27 4.02
C MET A 57 0.57 10.98 5.38
N ARG A 58 0.69 10.21 6.48
CA ARG A 58 0.80 10.77 7.83
C ARG A 58 2.03 11.67 7.96
N TRP A 59 3.16 11.28 7.38
CA TRP A 59 4.39 12.06 7.42
C TRP A 59 4.26 13.38 6.66
N TYR A 60 3.67 13.36 5.45
CA TYR A 60 3.36 14.57 4.69
C TYR A 60 2.47 15.55 5.47
N MET A 61 1.37 15.07 6.05
CA MET A 61 0.42 15.94 6.73
C MET A 61 0.93 16.44 8.10
N ARG A 62 1.52 15.55 8.93
CA ARG A 62 1.85 15.87 10.33
C ARG A 62 3.23 16.46 10.53
N LYS A 63 4.23 15.98 9.81
CA LYS A 63 5.63 16.43 9.99
C LYS A 63 6.00 17.52 8.99
N LEU A 64 5.75 17.28 7.70
CA LEU A 64 6.14 18.21 6.63
C LEU A 64 5.10 19.31 6.37
N LYS A 65 3.87 19.14 6.89
CA LYS A 65 2.73 20.05 6.68
C LYS A 65 2.40 20.28 5.19
N PHE A 66 2.68 19.27 4.36
CA PHE A 66 2.34 19.23 2.93
C PHE A 66 0.90 18.78 2.75
N THR A 67 -0.02 19.73 2.76
CA THR A 67 -1.46 19.44 2.69
C THR A 67 -1.86 18.93 1.31
N LYS A 68 -1.27 19.46 0.23
CA LYS A 68 -1.59 19.02 -1.14
C LYS A 68 -1.01 17.65 -1.40
N ALA A 69 0.28 17.43 -1.10
CA ALA A 69 0.89 16.12 -1.27
C ALA A 69 0.23 15.06 -0.37
N GLY A 70 -0.10 15.41 0.87
CA GLY A 70 -0.87 14.54 1.77
C GLY A 70 -2.24 14.17 1.19
N GLY A 71 -2.95 15.13 0.57
CA GLY A 71 -4.22 14.86 -0.12
C GLY A 71 -4.08 13.86 -1.27
N GLY A 72 -3.03 14.00 -2.10
CA GLY A 72 -2.75 13.06 -3.18
C GLY A 72 -2.44 11.65 -2.66
N ALA A 73 -1.66 11.57 -1.57
CA ALA A 73 -1.37 10.32 -0.89
C ALA A 73 -2.64 9.64 -0.33
N LEU A 74 -3.51 10.43 0.30
CA LEU A 74 -4.77 9.94 0.86
C LEU A 74 -5.67 9.33 -0.21
N VAL A 75 -5.81 9.99 -1.36
CA VAL A 75 -6.63 9.49 -2.48
C VAL A 75 -6.14 8.13 -2.94
N ILE A 76 -4.82 7.95 -3.09
CA ILE A 76 -4.25 6.66 -3.52
C ILE A 76 -4.45 5.58 -2.47
N VAL A 77 -4.13 5.85 -1.21
CA VAL A 77 -4.36 4.88 -0.13
C VAL A 77 -5.82 4.45 -0.10
N PHE A 78 -6.75 5.40 -0.18
CA PHE A 78 -8.18 5.11 -0.16
C PHE A 78 -8.61 4.28 -1.38
N LEU A 79 -8.14 4.63 -2.58
CA LEU A 79 -8.42 3.88 -3.80
C LEU A 79 -7.93 2.44 -3.70
N PHE A 80 -6.69 2.21 -3.25
CA PHE A 80 -6.14 0.85 -3.11
C PHE A 80 -6.89 0.00 -2.08
N VAL A 81 -7.32 0.61 -0.96
CA VAL A 81 -8.16 -0.07 0.03
C VAL A 81 -9.50 -0.49 -0.61
N ILE A 82 -10.17 0.39 -1.34
CA ILE A 82 -11.40 0.04 -2.06
C ILE A 82 -11.15 -1.07 -3.07
N LEU A 83 -10.11 -0.96 -3.89
CA LEU A 83 -9.78 -1.97 -4.89
C LEU A 83 -9.53 -3.33 -4.25
N TYR A 84 -8.87 -3.39 -3.10
CA TYR A 84 -8.69 -4.64 -2.35
C TYR A 84 -10.05 -5.27 -1.99
N PHE A 85 -10.95 -4.51 -1.37
CA PHE A 85 -12.25 -5.07 -0.95
C PHE A 85 -13.16 -5.42 -2.13
N VAL A 86 -13.08 -4.68 -3.23
CA VAL A 86 -13.91 -4.94 -4.42
C VAL A 86 -13.40 -6.17 -5.19
N PHE A 87 -12.09 -6.31 -5.36
CA PHE A 87 -11.51 -7.28 -6.28
C PHE A 87 -10.87 -8.50 -5.62
N ILE A 88 -10.46 -8.42 -4.36
CA ILE A 88 -9.63 -9.46 -3.70
C ILE A 88 -10.36 -10.10 -2.52
N ASP A 89 -11.00 -9.28 -1.68
CA ASP A 89 -11.61 -9.79 -0.45
C ASP A 89 -12.71 -10.81 -0.71
N GLY A 90 -12.67 -11.94 0.01
CA GLY A 90 -13.64 -13.03 -0.11
C GLY A 90 -13.66 -13.78 -1.45
N LYS A 91 -12.70 -13.53 -2.36
CA LYS A 91 -12.65 -14.21 -3.65
C LYS A 91 -11.87 -15.54 -3.59
N PRO A 92 -12.29 -16.58 -4.34
CA PRO A 92 -11.69 -17.92 -4.30
C PRO A 92 -10.43 -18.02 -5.18
N PHE A 93 -9.52 -17.05 -5.10
CA PHE A 93 -8.22 -17.09 -5.77
C PHE A 93 -7.11 -16.64 -4.84
N SER A 94 -5.87 -17.04 -5.12
CA SER A 94 -4.68 -16.56 -4.40
C SER A 94 -3.92 -15.57 -5.26
N ILE A 95 -3.52 -14.44 -4.68
CA ILE A 95 -2.61 -13.46 -5.33
C ILE A 95 -1.15 -13.91 -5.33
N TYR A 96 -0.83 -14.98 -4.61
CA TYR A 96 0.53 -15.48 -4.47
C TYR A 96 0.86 -16.46 -5.59
N PHE A 97 2.00 -16.22 -6.23
CA PHE A 97 2.57 -17.15 -7.21
C PHE A 97 3.39 -18.21 -6.47
N TYR A 98 3.27 -19.46 -6.92
CA TYR A 98 3.90 -20.63 -6.33
C TYR A 98 5.19 -21.02 -7.06
#